data_AF-A0A529QEX8-F1
#
_entry.id   AF-A0A529QEX8-F1
#
_cell.length_a   1.000
_cell.length_b   1.000
_cell.length_c   1.000
_cell.angle_alpha   90.00
_cell.angle_beta   90.00
_cell.angle_gamma   90.00
#
_symmetry.space_group_name_H-M   'P 1'
#
loop_
_entity.id
_entity.type
_entity.pdbx_description
1 polymer ?
#
loop_
_entity_poly.entity_id
_entity_poly.type
_entity_poly.pdbx_seq_one_letter_code
_entity_poly.pdbx_strand_id
1 'polypeptide(L)' 'SYSVAFSVTDTQKSVKVTYTGILPDLFREGQGVITEGAFGPDGVFVADSVLAKHDERYMPKEVADGLKAKGVWVESKSQ' A
#
# COMPACT_ATOMS: atom_id res chain seq x y z
N SER A 1 5.48 14.05 -14.82
CA SER A 1 4.74 12.79 -14.59
C SER A 1 5.74 11.69 -14.34
N TYR A 2 5.65 11.00 -13.20
CA TYR A 2 6.48 9.83 -12.94
C TYR A 2 5.68 8.60 -13.38
N SER A 3 6.26 7.79 -14.25
CA SER A 3 5.67 6.51 -14.67
C SER A 3 6.53 5.39 -14.10
N VAL A 4 5.88 4.42 -13.49
CA VAL A 4 6.53 3.24 -12.89
C VAL A 4 5.88 1.98 -13.45
N ALA A 5 6.68 0.93 -13.60
CA ALA A 5 6.23 -0.40 -13.91
C ALA A 5 6.67 -1.36 -12.81
N PHE A 6 5.76 -2.22 -12.36
CA PHE A 6 6.02 -3.23 -11.33
C PHE A 6 5.19 -4.48 -11.59
N SER A 7 5.44 -5.54 -10.84
CA SER A 7 4.66 -6.78 -10.90
C SER A 7 3.95 -7.02 -9.59
N VAL A 8 2.66 -7.37 -9.66
CA VAL A 8 1.90 -7.87 -8.51
C VAL A 8 1.77 -9.38 -8.65
N THR A 9 2.03 -10.12 -7.58
CA THR A 9 2.04 -11.58 -7.59
C THR A 9 1.31 -12.17 -6.39
N ASP A 10 0.65 -13.30 -6.61
CA ASP A 10 0.11 -14.18 -5.58
C ASP A 10 1.08 -15.33 -5.23
N THR A 11 2.36 -15.20 -5.60
CA THR A 11 3.45 -16.20 -5.55
C THR A 11 3.39 -17.32 -6.60
N GLN A 12 2.30 -17.46 -7.36
CA GLN A 12 2.17 -18.46 -8.42
C GLN A 12 2.13 -17.82 -9.81
N LYS A 13 1.46 -16.67 -9.93
CA LYS A 13 1.33 -15.88 -11.15
C LYS A 13 1.69 -14.43 -10.86
N SER A 14 2.10 -13.72 -11.91
CA SER A 14 2.44 -12.30 -11.84
C SER A 14 1.67 -11.52 -12.90
N VAL A 15 1.22 -10.32 -12.53
CA VAL A 15 0.59 -9.36 -13.42
C VAL A 15 1.50 -8.14 -13.52
N LYS A 16 1.83 -7.74 -14.76
CA LYS A 16 2.54 -6.48 -15.02
C LYS A 16 1.59 -5.31 -14.83
N VAL A 17 2.01 -4.33 -14.05
CA VAL A 17 1.26 -3.12 -13.76
C VAL A 17 2.05 -1.90 -14.21
N THR A 18 1.40 -0.94 -14.85
CA THR A 18 1.93 0.41 -15.11
C THR A 18 1.10 1.44 -14.35
N TYR A 19 1.77 2.42 -13.75
CA TYR A 19 1.12 3.51 -13.01
C TYR A 19 1.81 4.83 -13.33
N THR A 20 1.02 5.88 -13.59
CA THR A 20 1.52 7.25 -13.76
C THR A 20 1.00 8.11 -12.62
N GLY A 21 1.89 8.51 -11.72
CA GLY A 21 1.51 9.26 -10.53
C GLY A 21 2.57 9.19 -9.43
N ILE A 22 2.18 9.61 -8.23
CA ILE A 22 3.01 9.50 -7.03
C ILE A 22 2.60 8.23 -6.30
N LEU A 23 3.55 7.32 -6.08
CA LEU A 23 3.31 6.12 -5.28
C LEU A 23 3.21 6.50 -3.79
N PRO A 24 2.40 5.78 -2.99
CA PRO A 24 2.43 5.91 -1.54
C PRO A 24 3.84 5.64 -0.98
N ASP A 25 4.24 6.34 0.09
CA ASP A 25 5.56 6.17 0.73
C ASP A 25 5.83 4.72 1.22
N LEU A 26 4.75 4.00 1.52
CA LEU A 26 4.78 2.61 1.97
C LEU A 26 4.89 1.61 0.81
N PHE A 27 4.84 2.04 -0.44
CA PHE A 27 4.98 1.12 -1.57
C PHE A 27 6.44 0.63 -1.67
N ARG A 28 6.65 -0.67 -1.39
CA ARG A 28 7.96 -1.35 -1.41
C ARG A 28 7.82 -2.80 -1.83
N GLU A 29 8.90 -3.38 -2.35
CA GLU A 29 8.94 -4.79 -2.72
C GLU A 29 8.60 -5.72 -1.53
N GLY A 30 7.88 -6.80 -1.82
CA GLY A 30 7.50 -7.80 -0.81
C GLY A 30 6.32 -7.41 0.09
N GLN A 31 5.81 -6.18 0.00
CA GLN A 31 4.60 -5.78 0.72
C GLN A 31 3.33 -5.95 -0.13
N GLY A 32 2.22 -6.22 0.54
CA GLY A 32 0.91 -6.30 -0.09
C GLY A 32 0.48 -4.94 -0.65
N VAL A 33 -0.12 -4.97 -1.84
CA VAL A 33 -0.62 -3.78 -2.54
C VAL A 33 -1.98 -4.09 -3.16
N ILE A 34 -2.83 -3.07 -3.26
CA ILE A 34 -4.06 -3.09 -4.04
C ILE A 34 -3.89 -2.08 -5.18
N THR A 35 -4.19 -2.50 -6.40
CA THR A 35 -4.15 -1.66 -7.60
C THR A 35 -5.52 -1.66 -8.26
N GLU A 36 -6.06 -0.48 -8.56
CA GLU A 36 -7.32 -0.34 -9.30
C GLU A 36 -7.02 0.23 -10.69
N GLY A 37 -7.77 -0.22 -11.69
CA GLY A 37 -7.54 0.15 -13.09
C GLY A 37 -8.10 -0.91 -14.04
N ALA A 38 -7.51 -1.01 -15.23
CA ALA A 38 -7.97 -1.91 -16.27
C ALA A 38 -6.83 -2.55 -17.07
N PHE A 39 -7.08 -3.70 -17.67
CA PHE A 39 -6.15 -4.30 -18.62
C PHE A 39 -6.15 -3.55 -19.96
N GLY A 40 -4.97 -3.20 -20.43
CA GLY A 40 -4.72 -2.75 -21.78
C GLY A 40 -4.80 -3.91 -22.80
N PRO A 41 -4.87 -3.58 -24.10
CA PRO A 41 -4.93 -4.57 -25.18
C PRO A 41 -3.65 -5.43 -25.29
N ASP A 42 -2.55 -5.00 -24.68
CA ASP A 42 -1.27 -5.70 -24.59
C ASP A 42 -1.18 -6.64 -23.36
N GLY A 43 -2.24 -6.72 -22.56
CA GLY A 43 -2.29 -7.54 -21.34
C GLY A 43 -1.57 -6.93 -20.13
N VAL A 44 -1.12 -5.67 -20.23
CA VAL A 44 -0.59 -4.92 -19.08
C VAL A 44 -1.74 -4.29 -18.32
N PHE A 45 -1.72 -4.39 -16.99
CA PHE A 45 -2.69 -3.70 -16.15
C PHE A 45 -2.29 -2.24 -15.99
N VAL A 46 -3.11 -1.32 -16.50
CA VAL A 46 -2.92 0.13 -16.37
C VAL A 46 -3.67 0.57 -15.13
N ALA A 47 -2.92 0.96 -14.09
CA ALA A 47 -3.48 1.37 -12.81
C ALA A 47 -3.84 2.86 -12.80
N ASP A 48 -5.02 3.15 -12.26
CA ASP A 48 -5.51 4.49 -11.91
C ASP A 48 -5.15 4.83 -10.46
N SER A 49 -5.10 3.83 -9.57
CA SER A 49 -4.77 3.99 -8.15
C SER A 49 -3.87 2.85 -7.66
N VAL A 50 -3.00 3.17 -6.68
CA VAL A 50 -2.15 2.21 -5.98
C VAL A 50 -2.27 2.47 -4.48
N LEU A 51 -2.70 1.46 -3.72
CA LEU A 51 -2.81 1.50 -2.27
C LEU A 51 -1.85 0.47 -1.68
N ALA A 52 -0.89 0.93 -0.89
CA ALA A 52 -0.02 0.03 -0.11
C ALA A 52 -0.77 -0.44 1.16
N LYS A 53 -0.62 -1.72 1.53
CA LYS A 53 -1.19 -2.24 2.78
C LYS A 53 -0.54 -1.52 3.97
N HIS A 54 -1.36 -1.02 4.91
CA HIS A 54 -0.88 -0.63 6.24
C HIS A 54 -0.63 -1.88 7.09
N ASP A 55 0.44 -1.88 7.89
CA ASP A 55 0.67 -2.89 8.92
C ASP A 55 -0.58 -3.02 9.81
N GLU A 56 -0.92 -4.24 10.24
CA GLU A 56 -2.12 -4.53 11.05
C GLU A 56 -2.14 -3.85 12.43
N ARG A 57 -1.10 -3.06 12.76
CA ARG A 57 -1.06 -2.12 13.89
C ARG A 57 -1.35 -0.68 13.45
N TYR A 58 -2.30 -0.47 12.55
CA TYR A 58 -2.75 0.89 12.20
C TYR A 58 -3.45 1.52 13.41
N MET A 59 -2.75 2.42 14.10
CA MET A 59 -3.30 3.29 15.13
C MET A 59 -3.35 4.72 14.57
N PRO A 60 -4.53 5.26 14.23
CA PRO A 60 -4.66 6.65 13.80
C PRO A 60 -4.06 7.60 14.84
N LYS A 61 -3.48 8.72 14.41
CA LYS A 61 -2.85 9.68 15.33
C LYS A 61 -3.87 10.27 16.31
N GLU A 62 -5.11 10.46 15.88
CA GLU A 62 -6.20 10.98 16.70
C GLU A 62 -6.61 9.98 17.79
N VAL A 63 -6.63 8.69 17.44
CA VAL A 63 -6.80 7.59 18.40
C VAL A 63 -5.59 7.55 19.34
N ALA A 64 -4.41 7.84 18.79
CA ALA A 64 -3.19 7.87 19.55
C ALA A 64 -3.24 8.93 20.69
N ASP A 65 -3.52 10.15 20.29
CA ASP A 65 -3.60 11.30 21.19
C ASP A 65 -4.77 11.15 22.18
N GLY A 66 -5.91 10.59 21.73
CA GLY A 66 -7.09 10.38 22.57
C GLY A 66 -6.88 9.37 23.69
N LEU A 67 -6.21 8.25 23.44
CA LEU A 67 -5.87 7.32 24.51
C LEU A 67 -4.82 7.96 25.46
N LYS A 68 -3.99 8.94 25.00
CA LYS A 68 -2.83 9.48 25.77
C LYS A 68 -3.36 10.42 26.81
N ALA A 69 -4.33 11.25 26.39
CA ALA A 69 -5.16 12.04 27.27
C ALA A 69 -5.90 11.20 28.33
N LYS A 70 -6.24 9.94 28.02
CA LYS A 70 -6.96 9.03 28.94
C LYS A 70 -6.04 8.17 29.83
N GLY A 71 -4.72 8.23 29.66
CA GLY A 71 -3.74 7.49 30.46
C GLY A 71 -3.71 5.97 30.22
N VAL A 72 -4.26 5.47 29.11
CA VAL A 72 -4.39 4.02 28.81
C VAL A 72 -3.33 3.52 27.82
N TRP A 73 -2.20 4.23 27.67
CA TRP A 73 -1.17 3.85 26.69
C TRP A 73 -0.33 2.68 27.16
N VAL A 74 -0.35 1.61 26.37
CA VAL A 74 0.65 0.55 26.42
C VAL A 74 1.54 0.73 25.19
N GLU A 75 2.81 1.09 25.41
CA GLU A 75 3.80 1.17 24.35
C GLU A 75 4.00 -0.25 23.78
N SER A 76 3.38 -0.50 22.63
CA SER A 76 3.60 -1.75 21.89
C SER A 76 4.98 -1.64 21.25
N LYS A 77 6.02 -2.19 21.89
CA LYS A 77 7.31 -2.37 21.21
C LYS A 77 7.07 -3.19 19.94
N SER A 78 7.19 -2.55 18.79
CA SER A 78 7.34 -3.23 17.50
C SER A 78 8.77 -3.75 17.46
N GLN A 79 8.91 -5.07 17.44
CA GLN A 79 10.14 -5.78 17.14
C GLN A 79 10.19 -6.01 15.63
#